data_AF-A0ABC8CTH4-F1
#
_entry.id   AF-A0ABC8CTH4-F1
#
_cell.length_a   1.000
_cell.length_b   1.000
_cell.length_c   1.000
_cell.angle_alpha   90.00
_cell.angle_beta   90.00
_cell.angle_gamma   90.00
#
_symmetry.space_group_name_H-M   'P 1'
#
loop_
_entity.id
_entity.type
_entity.pdbx_description
1 polymer ?
#
loop_
_entity_poly.entity_id
_entity_poly.type
_entity_poly.pdbx_seq_one_letter_code
_entity_poly.pdbx_strand_id
1 'polypeptide(L)'
;MEIMKFLVLSIISEALWEGTKMFWQDGKLSIDRVGALIFSEILCLSTGMDFLKALDINVNVPYLGIIFTGFLISRGSNFMHDLISSTTIMKENIKK
;
A
#
# COMPACT_ATOMS: atom_id res chain seq x y z
N MET A 1 3.11 10.67 -17.87
CA MET A 1 3.47 10.77 -16.44
C MET A 1 2.26 10.91 -15.52
N GLU A 2 1.23 11.70 -15.86
CA GLU A 2 0.01 11.79 -15.02
C GLU A 2 -0.89 10.54 -15.09
N ILE A 3 -1.15 9.99 -16.29
CA ILE A 3 -2.01 8.80 -16.47
C ILE A 3 -1.50 7.59 -15.65
N MET A 4 -0.19 7.45 -15.53
CA MET A 4 0.42 6.37 -14.72
C MET A 4 0.16 6.55 -13.22
N LYS A 5 0.09 7.79 -12.72
CA LYS A 5 -0.27 8.05 -11.32
C LYS A 5 -1.71 7.62 -11.04
N PHE A 6 -2.64 7.84 -11.99
CA PHE A 6 -4.00 7.30 -11.87
C PHE A 6 -4.01 5.77 -11.81
N LEU A 7 -3.23 5.09 -12.64
CA LEU A 7 -3.16 3.62 -12.61
C LEU A 7 -2.58 3.09 -11.29
N VAL A 8 -1.50 3.71 -10.79
CA VAL A 8 -0.91 3.40 -9.48
C VAL A 8 -1.94 3.60 -8.37
N LEU A 9 -2.66 4.73 -8.38
CA LEU A 9 -3.72 5.00 -7.40
C LEU A 9 -4.85 3.98 -7.47
N SER A 10 -5.25 3.54 -8.66
CA SER A 10 -6.26 2.48 -8.81
C SER A 10 -5.81 1.16 -8.18
N ILE A 11 -4.55 0.76 -8.39
CA ILE A 11 -3.99 -0.48 -7.81
C ILE A 11 -3.90 -0.36 -6.29
N ILE A 12 -3.44 0.78 -5.77
CA ILE A 12 -3.37 1.02 -4.33
C ILE A 12 -4.78 1.02 -3.73
N SER A 13 -5.76 1.66 -4.37
CA SER A 13 -7.15 1.66 -3.92
C SER A 13 -7.71 0.24 -3.82
N GLU A 14 -7.50 -0.59 -4.84
CA GLU A 14 -7.89 -2.00 -4.83
C GLU A 14 -7.20 -2.78 -3.71
N ALA A 15 -5.89 -2.58 -3.55
CA ALA A 15 -5.10 -3.22 -2.50
C ALA A 15 -5.58 -2.90 -1.09
N LEU A 16 -5.95 -1.64 -0.84
CA LEU A 16 -6.51 -1.16 0.43
C LEU A 16 -7.90 -1.79 0.69
N TRP A 17 -8.76 -1.81 -0.32
CA TRP A 17 -10.11 -2.39 -0.20
C TRP A 17 -10.07 -3.89 0.04
N GLU A 18 -9.36 -4.64 -0.81
CA GLU A 18 -9.18 -6.08 -0.65
C GLU A 18 -8.47 -6.41 0.67
N GLY A 19 -7.51 -5.58 1.09
CA GLY A 19 -6.86 -5.69 2.39
C GLY A 19 -7.83 -5.58 3.55
N THR A 20 -8.75 -4.62 3.47
CA THR A 20 -9.74 -4.35 4.53
C THR A 20 -10.69 -5.53 4.70
N LYS A 21 -11.13 -6.15 3.59
CA LYS A 21 -11.98 -7.35 3.64
C LYS A 21 -11.31 -8.52 4.36
N MET A 22 -9.99 -8.67 4.29
CA MET A 22 -9.28 -9.75 4.98
C MET A 22 -9.31 -9.64 6.51
N PHE A 23 -9.59 -8.47 7.07
CA PHE A 23 -9.75 -8.33 8.52
C PHE A 23 -11.03 -9.01 9.02
N TRP A 24 -12.03 -9.18 8.15
CA TRP A 24 -13.30 -9.80 8.48
C TRP A 24 -13.49 -11.09 7.68
N GLN A 25 -13.22 -12.23 8.31
CA GLN A 25 -13.36 -13.55 7.69
C GLN A 25 -14.33 -14.39 8.51
N ASP A 26 -15.26 -15.07 7.84
CA ASP A 26 -16.21 -16.00 8.46
C ASP A 26 -17.01 -15.42 9.64
N GLY A 27 -17.38 -14.13 9.54
CA GLY A 27 -18.13 -13.43 10.59
C GLY A 27 -17.30 -13.02 11.81
N LYS A 28 -15.97 -13.15 11.76
CA LYS A 28 -15.05 -12.81 12.86
C LYS A 28 -13.94 -11.87 12.40
N LEU A 29 -13.51 -11.01 13.32
CA LEU A 29 -12.35 -10.16 13.12
C LEU A 29 -11.06 -10.98 13.32
N SER A 30 -10.14 -10.93 12.36
CA SER A 30 -8.84 -11.61 12.46
C SER A 30 -7.86 -10.80 13.30
N ILE A 31 -7.62 -11.25 14.53
CA ILE A 31 -6.69 -10.59 15.48
C ILE A 31 -5.27 -10.55 14.92
N ASP A 32 -4.82 -11.61 14.23
CA ASP A 32 -3.48 -11.67 13.63
C ASP A 32 -3.27 -10.57 12.59
N ARG A 33 -4.30 -10.29 11.78
CA ARG A 33 -4.26 -9.22 10.77
C ARG A 33 -4.22 -7.85 11.42
N VAL A 34 -5.01 -7.64 12.47
CA VAL A 34 -5.00 -6.39 13.26
C VAL A 34 -3.61 -6.17 13.89
N GLY A 35 -3.03 -7.22 14.48
CA GLY A 35 -1.68 -7.17 15.04
C GLY A 35 -0.63 -6.78 13.99
N ALA A 36 -0.66 -7.45 12.83
CA ALA A 36 0.24 -7.15 11.72
C ALA A 36 0.10 -5.69 11.23
N LEU A 37 -1.12 -5.17 11.16
CA LEU A 37 -1.38 -3.78 10.82
C LEU A 37 -0.74 -2.84 11.84
N ILE A 38 -1.00 -3.05 13.13
CA ILE A 38 -0.44 -2.21 14.20
C ILE A 38 1.09 -2.17 14.15
N PHE A 39 1.76 -3.31 14.01
CA PHE A 39 3.22 -3.33 13.93
C PHE A 39 3.74 -2.62 12.66
N SER A 40 3.03 -2.78 11.54
CA SER A 40 3.41 -2.13 10.27
C SER A 40 3.23 -0.62 10.32
N GLU A 41 2.15 -0.13 10.93
CA GLU A 41 1.92 1.29 11.17
C GLU A 41 3.01 1.89 12.07
N ILE A 42 3.35 1.23 13.18
CA ILE A 42 4.42 1.69 14.09
C ILE A 42 5.74 1.81 13.33
N LEU A 43 6.09 0.82 12.51
CA LEU A 43 7.31 0.85 11.70
C LEU A 43 7.29 2.00 10.68
N CYS A 44 6.20 2.20 9.95
CA CYS A 44 6.12 3.23 8.92
C CYS A 44 6.10 4.64 9.52
N LEU A 45 5.33 4.85 10.59
CA LEU A 45 5.29 6.12 11.30
C LEU A 45 6.64 6.47 11.94
N SER A 46 7.36 5.49 12.48
CA SER A 46 8.68 5.70 13.09
C SER A 46 9.78 5.97 12.07
N THR A 47 9.69 5.37 10.88
CA THR A 47 10.69 5.53 9.81
C THR A 47 10.38 6.67 8.85
N GLY A 48 9.14 7.16 8.84
CA GLY A 48 8.66 8.14 7.87
C GLY A 48 8.55 7.59 6.44
N MET A 49 8.50 6.26 6.28
CA MET A 49 8.41 5.63 4.96
C MET A 49 7.06 5.89 4.30
N ASP A 50 7.09 6.40 3.06
CA ASP A 50 5.91 6.74 2.27
C ASP A 50 6.08 6.22 0.84
N PHE A 51 5.33 5.17 0.51
CA PHE A 51 5.34 4.51 -0.79
C PHE A 51 4.74 5.39 -1.90
N LEU A 52 3.68 6.15 -1.60
CA LEU A 52 3.07 7.07 -2.57
C LEU A 52 4.07 8.18 -2.93
N LYS A 53 4.75 8.73 -1.94
CA LYS A 53 5.84 9.71 -2.15
C LYS A 53 7.00 9.12 -2.94
N ALA A 54 7.39 7.86 -2.70
CA ALA A 54 8.40 7.16 -3.48
C ALA A 54 8.01 6.98 -4.97
N LEU A 55 6.71 7.04 -5.27
CA LEU A 55 6.16 7.03 -6.63
C LEU A 55 5.87 8.44 -7.18
N ASP A 56 6.38 9.49 -6.55
CA ASP A 56 6.15 10.90 -6.91
C ASP A 56 4.67 11.32 -6.82
N ILE A 57 3.90 10.66 -5.95
CA ILE A 57 2.50 11.00 -5.66
C ILE A 57 2.47 11.71 -4.31
N ASN A 58 2.35 13.04 -4.34
CA ASN A 58 2.25 13.83 -3.13
C ASN A 58 0.81 13.77 -2.58
N VAL A 59 0.70 13.38 -1.31
CA VAL A 59 -0.57 13.37 -0.58
C VAL A 59 -0.66 14.66 0.25
N ASN A 60 -1.71 15.45 0.03
CA ASN A 60 -1.89 16.73 0.72
C ASN A 60 -2.22 16.58 2.21
N VAL A 61 -2.74 15.42 2.60
CA VAL A 61 -3.09 15.12 4.00
C VAL A 61 -1.85 14.60 4.72
N PRO A 62 -1.40 15.27 5.81
CA PRO A 62 -0.23 14.83 6.57
C PRO A 62 -0.38 13.39 7.06
N TYR A 63 0.73 12.63 7.05
CA TYR A 63 0.83 11.24 7.50
C TYR A 63 -0.01 10.21 6.73
N LEU A 64 -0.96 10.61 5.89
CA LEU A 64 -1.86 9.67 5.20
C LEU A 64 -1.12 8.74 4.23
N GLY A 65 -0.10 9.25 3.53
CA GLY A 65 0.76 8.41 2.67
C GLY A 65 1.55 7.37 3.46
N ILE A 66 2.01 7.73 4.66
CA ILE A 66 2.72 6.82 5.58
C ILE A 66 1.75 5.75 6.12
N ILE A 67 0.53 6.14 6.49
CA ILE A 67 -0.49 5.20 6.97
C ILE A 67 -0.89 4.20 5.88
N PHE A 68 -1.14 4.66 4.65
CA PHE A 68 -1.40 3.72 3.55
C PHE A 68 -0.21 2.79 3.27
N THR A 69 1.01 3.27 3.47
CA THR A 69 2.21 2.44 3.37
C THR A 69 2.24 1.35 4.44
N GLY A 70 1.94 1.70 5.70
CA GLY A 70 1.81 0.76 6.81
C GLY A 70 0.76 -0.31 6.52
N PHE A 71 -0.40 0.10 6.04
CA PHE A 71 -1.46 -0.81 5.64
C PHE A 71 -1.01 -1.79 4.55
N LEU A 72 -0.37 -1.29 3.49
CA LEU A 72 0.09 -2.14 2.38
C LEU A 72 1.16 -3.15 2.84
N ILE A 73 2.08 -2.73 3.72
CA ILE A 73 3.12 -3.61 4.29
C ILE A 73 2.48 -4.68 5.19
N SER A 74 1.41 -4.37 5.91
CA SER A 74 0.75 -5.34 6.80
C SER A 74 0.16 -6.56 6.09
N ARG A 75 -0.05 -6.48 4.76
CA ARG A 75 -0.44 -7.64 3.93
C ARG A 75 0.69 -8.65 3.72
N GLY A 76 1.93 -8.28 4.03
CA GLY A 76 3.12 -9.14 3.99
C GLY A 76 4.07 -8.85 2.82
N SER A 77 5.29 -9.37 2.93
CA SER A 77 6.38 -9.14 1.96
C SER A 77 6.05 -9.63 0.55
N ASN A 78 5.32 -10.75 0.43
CA ASN A 78 4.91 -11.29 -0.88
C ASN A 78 4.01 -10.30 -1.62
N PHE A 79 3.01 -9.75 -0.91
CA PHE A 79 2.13 -8.73 -1.48
C PHE A 79 2.90 -7.48 -1.90
N MET A 80 3.82 -7.00 -1.04
CA MET A 80 4.63 -5.82 -1.37
C MET A 80 5.56 -6.06 -2.56
N HIS A 81 6.16 -7.26 -2.67
CA HIS A 81 6.98 -7.66 -3.81
C HIS A 81 6.19 -7.60 -5.12
N ASP A 82 4.99 -8.19 -5.14
CA ASP A 82 4.10 -8.20 -6.30
C ASP A 82 3.66 -6.78 -6.69
N LEU A 83 3.36 -5.93 -5.70
CA LEU A 83 3.00 -4.53 -5.91
C LEU A 83 4.15 -3.72 -6.54
N ILE A 84 5.36 -3.87 -6.02
CA ILE A 84 6.56 -3.20 -6.56
C ILE A 84 6.87 -3.70 -7.98
N SER A 85 6.79 -5.01 -8.21
CA SER A 85 6.99 -5.61 -9.53
C SER A 85 5.99 -5.04 -10.55
N SER A 86 4.70 -5.03 -10.19
CA SER A 86 3.63 -4.51 -11.03
C SER A 86 3.86 -3.04 -11.40
N THR A 87 4.14 -2.19 -10.40
CA THR A 87 4.39 -0.75 -10.62
C THR A 87 5.66 -0.49 -11.44
N THR A 88 6.67 -1.35 -11.34
CA THR A 88 7.92 -1.25 -12.13
C THR A 88 7.71 -1.64 -13.58
N ILE A 89 7.04 -2.77 -13.84
CA ILE A 89 6.71 -3.24 -15.20
C ILE A 89 5.91 -2.17 -15.97
N MET A 90 4.98 -1.49 -15.29
CA MET A 90 4.22 -0.39 -15.89
C MET A 90 5.10 0.81 -16.26
N LYS A 91 6.10 1.14 -15.45
CA LYS A 91 7.07 2.20 -15.77
C LYS A 91 7.93 1.84 -16.99
N GLU A 92 8.26 0.57 -17.18
CA GLU A 92 9.12 0.12 -18.29
C GLU A 92 8.36 0.01 -19.62
N ASN A 93 7.15 -0.55 -19.62
CA ASN A 93 6.35 -0.76 -20.85
C ASN A 93 5.96 0.53 -21.57
N ILE A 94 5.98 1.68 -20.88
CA ILE A 94 5.62 2.99 -21.46
C ILE A 94 6.89 3.76 -21.92
N LYS A 95 8.08 3.34 -21.49
CA LYS A 95 9.35 3.93 -21.94
C LYS A 95 9.86 3.33 -23.27
N LYS A 96 9.30 2.20 -23.70
CA LYS A 96 9.48 1.62 -25.03
C LYS A 96 8.45 2.19 -25.99
#